data_AF-A0A174CX51-F1
#
_entry.id   AF-A0A174CX51-F1
#
_cell.length_a   1.000
_cell.length_b   1.000
_cell.length_c   1.000
_cell.angle_alpha   90.00
_cell.angle_beta   90.00
_cell.angle_gamma   90.00
#
_symmetry.space_group_name_H-M   'P 1'
#
loop_
_entity.id
_entity.type
_entity.pdbx_description
1 polymer ?
#
loop_
_entity_poly.entity_id
_entity_poly.type
_entity_poly.pdbx_seq_one_letter_code
_entity_poly.pdbx_strand_id
1 'polypeptide(L)'
;MNNNLKFILKATGIHILTYILCGIIFSVVFNYNSLFTMDGVNGFMREVGGLSTLLGPLVQVIRGILFGAVLLLFKDTFIGKKYGWLKLWAILSIIGIINTPGPAPFSIEGIVYTKLPLEFHLKGAPEILIQTLLFSYLLAKPSKKKKIKLIEENKHEFVSTIVCMVLFSLSGIVLALIRGISIESSIGDIGAFGVMFIAVISTFFISKYYPKMKSKFKDIIVIASLYFLLAILPYLYNLITNSPFNTWLTLLVNIIPTGVLWFIIKSNYKINKQFNKQC
;
A
#
# COMPACT_ATOMS: atom_id res chain seq x y z
N MET A 1 20.75 -4.93 10.36
CA MET A 1 19.97 -3.95 9.57
C MET A 1 20.26 -2.55 10.10
N ASN A 2 20.81 -1.66 9.26
CA ASN A 2 21.20 -0.29 9.60
C ASN A 2 20.00 0.50 10.19
N ASN A 3 20.21 1.31 11.24
CA ASN A 3 19.16 2.11 11.88
C ASN A 3 18.49 3.09 10.91
N ASN A 4 19.22 3.58 9.90
CA ASN A 4 18.67 4.46 8.87
C ASN A 4 17.70 3.70 7.95
N LEU A 5 18.07 2.50 7.50
CA LEU A 5 17.20 1.65 6.69
C LEU A 5 15.92 1.26 7.45
N LYS A 6 16.03 0.96 8.74
CA LYS A 6 14.86 0.70 9.61
C LYS A 6 13.90 1.89 9.64
N PHE A 7 14.42 3.11 9.72
CA PHE A 7 13.60 4.32 9.73
C PHE A 7 12.85 4.50 8.40
N ILE A 8 13.56 4.35 7.27
CA ILE A 8 12.96 4.47 5.93
C ILE A 8 11.83 3.43 5.77
N LEU A 9 12.10 2.16 6.07
CA LEU A 9 11.09 1.10 5.97
C LEU A 9 9.88 1.35 6.89
N LYS A 10 10.12 1.88 8.10
CA LYS A 10 9.04 2.28 9.01
C LYS A 10 8.18 3.39 8.40
N ALA A 11 8.80 4.44 7.87
CA ALA A 11 8.09 5.55 7.22
C ALA A 11 7.29 5.04 6.01
N THR A 12 7.90 4.21 5.16
CA THR A 12 7.23 3.60 4.00
C THR A 12 6.01 2.77 4.42
N GLY A 13 6.14 1.91 5.43
CA GLY A 13 5.02 1.10 5.92
C GLY A 13 3.87 1.94 6.49
N ILE A 14 4.18 3.00 7.26
CA ILE A 14 3.16 3.92 7.79
C ILE A 14 2.49 4.70 6.66
N HIS A 15 3.25 5.15 5.66
CA HIS A 15 2.70 5.85 4.49
C HIS A 15 1.69 4.96 3.76
N ILE A 16 2.07 3.74 3.42
CA ILE A 16 1.18 2.79 2.73
C ILE A 16 -0.07 2.51 3.58
N LEU A 17 0.10 2.24 4.87
CA LEU A 17 -1.01 1.96 5.78
C LEU A 17 -2.02 3.12 5.83
N THR A 18 -1.52 4.34 6.04
CA THR A 18 -2.37 5.52 6.16
C THR A 18 -3.03 5.88 4.83
N TYR A 19 -2.31 5.72 3.72
CA TYR A 19 -2.85 5.91 2.37
C TYR A 19 -4.01 4.96 2.08
N ILE A 20 -3.83 3.66 2.31
CA ILE A 20 -4.89 2.65 2.06
C ILE A 20 -6.09 2.91 2.97
N LEU A 21 -5.84 3.15 4.26
CA LEU A 21 -6.91 3.38 5.23
C LEU A 21 -7.73 4.62 4.89
N CYS A 22 -7.07 5.73 4.56
CA CYS A 22 -7.77 6.96 4.19
C CYS A 22 -8.47 6.79 2.83
N GLY A 23 -7.80 6.20 1.83
CA GLY A 23 -8.40 5.99 0.51
C GLY A 23 -9.65 5.11 0.55
N ILE A 24 -9.69 4.07 1.40
CA ILE A 24 -10.91 3.26 1.58
C ILE A 24 -12.01 4.07 2.26
N ILE A 25 -11.70 4.76 3.36
CA ILE A 25 -12.69 5.51 4.12
C ILE A 25 -13.28 6.64 3.27
N PHE A 26 -12.42 7.44 2.63
CA PHE A 26 -12.83 8.62 1.89
C PHE A 26 -13.37 8.30 0.50
N SER A 27 -12.99 7.17 -0.12
CA SER A 27 -13.66 6.74 -1.35
C SER A 27 -15.15 6.45 -1.15
N VAL A 28 -15.50 5.89 0.02
CA VAL A 28 -16.91 5.66 0.41
C VAL A 28 -17.57 6.96 0.84
N VAL A 29 -16.94 7.74 1.72
CA VAL A 29 -17.53 8.98 2.28
C VAL A 29 -17.81 10.03 1.20
N PHE A 30 -16.92 10.18 0.22
CA PHE A 30 -17.05 11.21 -0.82
C PHE A 30 -17.52 10.69 -2.18
N ASN A 31 -17.86 9.40 -2.29
CA ASN A 31 -18.29 8.76 -3.53
C ASN A 31 -17.40 9.15 -4.72
N TYR A 32 -16.20 8.56 -4.77
CA TYR A 32 -15.20 8.87 -5.78
C TYR A 32 -15.72 8.82 -7.23
N ASN A 33 -16.62 7.89 -7.55
CA ASN A 33 -17.17 7.82 -8.91
C ASN A 33 -17.86 9.12 -9.31
N SER A 34 -18.60 9.74 -8.40
CA SER A 34 -19.23 11.05 -8.63
C SER A 34 -18.21 12.19 -8.56
N LEU A 35 -17.26 12.12 -7.62
CA LEU A 35 -16.28 13.19 -7.41
C LEU A 35 -15.30 13.36 -8.58
N PHE A 36 -14.84 12.26 -9.16
CA PHE A 36 -13.85 12.27 -10.26
C PHE A 36 -14.47 12.43 -11.65
N THR A 37 -15.79 12.33 -11.77
CA THR A 37 -16.53 12.58 -13.02
C THR A 37 -17.07 14.01 -13.12
N MET A 38 -16.85 14.84 -12.10
CA MET A 38 -17.21 16.26 -12.13
C MET A 38 -16.56 16.97 -13.33
N ASP A 39 -17.29 17.93 -13.90
CA ASP A 39 -16.80 18.75 -15.00
C ASP A 39 -15.50 19.48 -14.61
N GLY A 40 -14.51 19.42 -15.50
CA GLY A 40 -13.16 19.98 -15.27
C GLY A 40 -12.24 19.06 -14.47
N VAL A 41 -12.77 18.11 -13.69
CA VAL A 41 -11.97 17.10 -12.97
C VAL A 41 -11.57 15.96 -13.91
N ASN A 42 -12.47 15.49 -14.76
CA ASN A 42 -12.22 14.42 -15.73
C ASN A 42 -11.08 14.73 -16.73
N GLY A 43 -10.85 16.01 -17.05
CA GLY A 43 -9.73 16.45 -17.89
C GLY A 43 -8.40 16.61 -17.14
N PHE A 44 -8.40 16.57 -15.81
CA PHE A 44 -7.23 16.77 -14.97
C PHE A 44 -6.81 15.48 -14.24
N MET A 45 -7.77 14.77 -13.65
CA MET A 45 -7.59 13.48 -12.98
C MET A 45 -8.01 12.34 -13.90
N ARG A 46 -7.28 11.24 -13.81
CA ARG A 46 -7.69 9.98 -14.45
C ARG A 46 -8.91 9.40 -13.72
N GLU A 47 -9.77 8.74 -14.48
CA GLU A 47 -10.95 8.08 -13.95
C GLU A 47 -10.60 7.00 -12.91
N VAL A 48 -11.51 6.84 -11.96
CA VAL A 48 -11.44 5.80 -10.94
C VAL A 48 -11.54 4.45 -11.64
N GLY A 49 -10.56 3.58 -11.39
CA GLY A 49 -10.51 2.32 -12.10
C GLY A 49 -9.86 2.40 -13.49
N GLY A 50 -9.01 3.41 -13.78
CA GLY A 50 -8.08 3.41 -14.93
C GLY A 50 -6.63 3.02 -14.56
N LEU A 51 -5.69 2.85 -15.53
CA LEU A 51 -4.31 2.31 -15.35
C LEU A 51 -3.57 2.80 -14.09
N SER A 52 -3.75 4.06 -13.73
CA SER A 52 -3.22 4.68 -12.51
C SER A 52 -3.63 3.98 -11.22
N THR A 53 -4.81 3.37 -11.16
CA THR A 53 -5.37 2.68 -10.00
C THR A 53 -4.62 1.38 -9.72
N LEU A 54 -4.29 0.61 -10.76
CA LEU A 54 -3.49 -0.62 -10.64
C LEU A 54 -2.03 -0.33 -10.25
N LEU A 55 -1.47 0.76 -10.78
CA LEU A 55 -0.14 1.24 -10.43
C LEU A 55 -0.10 1.91 -9.04
N GLY A 56 -1.25 2.29 -8.50
CA GLY A 56 -1.39 3.01 -7.23
C GLY A 56 -0.56 2.38 -6.11
N PRO A 57 -0.76 1.09 -5.76
CA PRO A 57 0.03 0.41 -4.72
C PRO A 57 1.55 0.51 -4.93
N LEU A 58 2.03 0.29 -6.15
CA LEU A 58 3.46 0.38 -6.48
C LEU A 58 4.00 1.80 -6.29
N VAL A 59 3.28 2.79 -6.80
CA VAL A 59 3.65 4.21 -6.67
C VAL A 59 3.66 4.63 -5.20
N GLN A 60 2.77 4.10 -4.36
CA GLN A 60 2.78 4.41 -2.92
C GLN A 60 4.01 3.85 -2.20
N VAL A 61 4.53 2.69 -2.61
CA VAL A 61 5.80 2.18 -2.05
C VAL A 61 6.94 3.14 -2.38
N ILE A 62 7.05 3.57 -3.64
CA ILE A 62 8.10 4.51 -4.08
C ILE A 62 7.99 5.83 -3.31
N ARG A 63 6.79 6.41 -3.23
CA ARG A 63 6.53 7.65 -2.47
C ARG A 63 6.88 7.49 -0.99
N GLY A 64 6.52 6.36 -0.38
CA GLY A 64 6.84 6.07 1.00
C GLY A 64 8.36 5.92 1.26
N ILE A 65 9.13 5.40 0.29
CA ILE A 65 10.60 5.35 0.37
C ILE A 65 11.18 6.75 0.28
N LEU A 66 10.72 7.57 -0.67
CA LEU A 66 11.17 8.96 -0.83
C LEU A 66 10.89 9.79 0.42
N PHE A 67 9.69 9.68 1.00
CA PHE A 67 9.39 10.31 2.29
C PHE A 67 10.34 9.82 3.38
N GLY A 68 10.55 8.51 3.51
CA GLY A 68 11.48 7.96 4.49
C GLY A 68 12.91 8.49 4.33
N ALA A 69 13.40 8.60 3.09
CA ALA A 69 14.75 9.06 2.77
C ALA A 69 14.94 10.55 3.10
N VAL A 70 14.01 11.41 2.71
CA VAL A 70 14.08 12.86 3.01
C VAL A 70 13.89 13.11 4.51
N LEU A 71 12.91 12.47 5.13
CA LEU A 71 12.64 12.66 6.56
C LEU A 71 13.76 12.12 7.46
N LEU A 72 14.59 11.21 6.96
CA LEU A 72 15.78 10.76 7.67
C LEU A 72 16.75 11.92 7.95
N LEU A 73 16.86 12.89 7.03
CA LEU A 73 17.72 14.06 7.17
C LEU A 73 17.26 14.97 8.33
N PHE A 74 15.97 14.95 8.66
CA PHE A 74 15.36 15.82 9.66
C PHE A 74 14.88 15.07 10.90
N LYS A 75 15.20 13.78 11.02
CA LYS A 75 14.60 12.87 12.02
C LYS A 75 14.70 13.40 13.45
N ASP A 76 15.83 14.01 13.80
CA ASP A 76 16.11 14.46 15.18
C ASP A 76 15.31 15.71 15.57
N THR A 77 14.74 16.42 14.57
CA THR A 77 13.89 17.60 14.75
C THR A 77 12.48 17.24 15.24
N PHE A 78 11.98 16.05 14.89
CA PHE A 78 10.61 15.62 15.22
C PHE A 78 10.54 14.33 16.04
N ILE A 79 11.49 13.40 15.92
CA ILE A 79 11.46 12.16 16.70
C ILE A 79 11.71 12.47 18.18
N GLY A 80 10.89 11.88 19.05
CA GLY A 80 11.02 12.02 20.51
C GLY A 80 10.62 13.38 21.07
N LYS A 81 10.20 14.33 20.22
CA LYS A 81 9.75 15.66 20.66
C LYS A 81 8.25 15.63 21.00
N LYS A 82 7.85 16.36 22.05
CA LYS A 82 6.45 16.44 22.54
C LYS A 82 5.44 16.78 21.45
N TYR A 83 5.79 17.68 20.54
CA TYR A 83 4.96 18.10 19.40
C TYR A 83 5.62 17.78 18.05
N GLY A 84 6.53 16.81 18.02
CA GLY A 84 7.28 16.47 16.80
C GLY A 84 6.37 16.05 15.64
N TRP A 85 5.32 15.30 15.93
CA TRP A 85 4.29 14.95 14.95
C TRP A 85 3.54 16.15 14.38
N LEU A 86 3.28 17.18 15.19
CA LEU A 86 2.59 18.37 14.73
C LEU A 86 3.51 19.22 13.85
N LYS A 87 4.80 19.32 14.21
CA LYS A 87 5.82 19.95 13.37
C LYS A 87 5.96 19.25 12.03
N LEU A 88 6.04 17.92 12.04
CA LEU A 88 6.11 17.12 10.82
C LEU A 88 4.84 17.29 9.97
N TRP A 89 3.67 17.25 10.60
CA TRP A 89 2.42 17.48 9.89
C TRP A 89 2.35 18.87 9.27
N ALA A 90 2.71 19.92 10.01
CA ALA A 90 2.74 21.29 9.50
C ALA A 90 3.67 21.44 8.28
N ILE A 91 4.85 20.79 8.30
CA ILE A 91 5.75 20.77 7.14
C ILE A 91 5.05 20.10 5.95
N LEU A 92 4.47 18.91 6.14
CA LEU A 92 3.84 18.18 5.04
C LEU A 92 2.57 18.88 4.52
N SER A 93 1.74 19.44 5.39
CA SER A 93 0.48 20.07 5.00
C SER A 93 0.67 21.48 4.46
N ILE A 94 1.48 22.32 5.11
CA ILE A 94 1.65 23.71 4.68
C ILE A 94 2.56 23.77 3.46
N ILE A 95 3.71 23.09 3.47
CA ILE A 95 4.67 23.14 2.36
C ILE A 95 4.28 22.15 1.27
N GLY A 96 3.93 20.92 1.63
CA GLY A 96 3.69 19.84 0.67
C GLY A 96 2.29 19.79 0.05
N ILE A 97 1.29 20.44 0.66
CA ILE A 97 -0.09 20.47 0.15
C ILE A 97 -0.50 21.90 -0.22
N ILE A 98 -0.52 22.82 0.75
CA ILE A 98 -1.07 24.16 0.55
C ILE A 98 -0.17 25.01 -0.37
N ASN A 99 1.15 25.01 -0.12
CA ASN A 99 2.15 25.78 -0.86
C ASN A 99 2.99 24.91 -1.81
N THR A 100 2.43 23.83 -2.33
CA THR A 100 3.16 22.96 -3.25
C THR A 100 3.51 23.74 -4.54
N PRO A 101 4.73 23.58 -5.12
CA PRO A 101 5.16 24.37 -6.29
C PRO A 101 4.40 24.13 -7.60
N GLY A 102 3.42 23.23 -7.63
CA GLY A 102 2.58 22.99 -8.81
C GLY A 102 1.11 23.12 -8.45
N PRO A 103 0.22 23.38 -9.42
CA PRO A 103 -1.20 23.63 -9.19
C PRO A 103 -1.97 22.34 -8.88
N ALA A 104 -1.67 21.73 -7.74
CA ALA A 104 -2.31 20.50 -7.27
C ALA A 104 -3.66 20.81 -6.58
N PRO A 105 -4.62 19.87 -6.56
CA PRO A 105 -5.88 20.07 -5.86
C PRO A 105 -5.66 20.49 -4.39
N PHE A 106 -6.40 21.51 -3.94
CA PHE A 106 -6.35 22.10 -2.60
C PHE A 106 -5.09 22.93 -2.27
N SER A 107 -4.13 23.02 -3.20
CA SER A 107 -3.07 24.04 -3.09
C SER A 107 -3.59 25.43 -3.44
N ILE A 108 -2.88 26.47 -2.99
CA ILE A 108 -3.19 27.87 -3.35
C ILE A 108 -3.19 28.02 -4.87
N GLU A 109 -2.15 27.53 -5.54
CA GLU A 109 -2.06 27.58 -7.00
C GLU A 109 -3.12 26.74 -7.69
N GLY A 110 -3.51 25.61 -7.12
CA GLY A 110 -4.59 24.77 -7.61
C GLY A 110 -5.92 25.53 -7.67
N ILE A 111 -6.24 26.25 -6.60
CA ILE A 111 -7.48 27.05 -6.51
C ILE A 111 -7.44 28.24 -7.47
N VAL A 112 -6.28 28.89 -7.63
CA VAL A 112 -6.16 30.13 -8.41
C VAL A 112 -6.03 29.86 -9.92
N TYR A 113 -5.27 28.83 -10.31
CA TYR A 113 -4.83 28.66 -11.70
C TYR A 113 -5.45 27.46 -12.42
N THR A 114 -6.23 26.62 -11.75
CA THR A 114 -6.92 25.50 -12.41
C THR A 114 -8.40 25.80 -12.65
N LYS A 115 -9.00 25.03 -13.55
CA LYS A 115 -10.46 25.02 -13.78
C LYS A 115 -11.18 24.01 -12.88
N LEU A 116 -10.50 23.48 -11.86
CA LEU A 116 -11.10 22.49 -10.96
C LEU A 116 -12.21 23.15 -10.13
N PRO A 117 -13.36 22.49 -9.96
CA PRO A 117 -14.42 23.01 -9.09
C PRO A 117 -13.90 23.19 -7.65
N LEU A 118 -14.31 24.29 -7.01
CA LEU A 118 -13.99 24.52 -5.59
C LEU A 118 -14.49 23.38 -4.70
N GLU A 119 -15.62 22.79 -5.06
CA GLU A 119 -16.16 21.60 -4.41
C GLU A 119 -15.17 20.42 -4.43
N PHE A 120 -14.48 20.19 -5.55
CA PHE A 120 -13.48 19.12 -5.67
C PHE A 120 -12.29 19.37 -4.74
N HIS A 121 -11.80 20.62 -4.68
CA HIS A 121 -10.75 21.02 -3.75
C HIS A 121 -11.14 20.75 -2.29
N LEU A 122 -12.33 21.18 -1.88
CA LEU A 122 -12.78 21.09 -0.49
C LEU A 122 -13.17 19.67 -0.08
N LYS A 123 -13.73 18.86 -0.99
CA LYS A 123 -14.05 17.46 -0.71
C LYS A 123 -12.81 16.56 -0.69
N GLY A 124 -11.79 16.85 -1.51
CA GLY A 124 -10.54 16.08 -1.49
C GLY A 124 -9.62 16.42 -0.30
N ALA A 125 -9.71 17.64 0.23
CA ALA A 125 -8.81 18.15 1.28
C ALA A 125 -8.78 17.33 2.59
N PRO A 126 -9.93 16.90 3.16
CA PRO A 126 -9.95 16.15 4.40
C PRO A 126 -9.12 14.88 4.32
N GLU A 127 -9.19 14.16 3.21
CA GLU A 127 -8.43 12.92 3.02
C GLU A 127 -6.93 13.16 3.07
N ILE A 128 -6.41 14.08 2.26
CA ILE A 128 -4.97 14.34 2.18
C ILE A 128 -4.42 14.94 3.49
N LEU A 129 -5.19 15.80 4.16
CA LEU A 129 -4.81 16.39 5.44
C LEU A 129 -4.83 15.35 6.58
N ILE A 130 -5.85 14.50 6.64
CA ILE A 130 -5.97 13.45 7.65
C ILE A 130 -4.95 12.34 7.41
N GLN A 131 -4.71 11.93 6.16
CA GLN A 131 -3.70 10.94 5.81
C GLN A 131 -2.31 11.40 6.25
N THR A 132 -1.91 12.64 5.92
CA THR A 132 -0.61 13.19 6.32
C THR A 132 -0.53 13.44 7.82
N LEU A 133 -1.64 13.77 8.49
CA LEU A 133 -1.72 13.89 9.95
C LEU A 133 -1.49 12.54 10.64
N LEU A 134 -2.20 11.50 10.21
CA LEU A 134 -2.04 10.14 10.73
C LEU A 134 -0.63 9.62 10.48
N PHE A 135 -0.08 9.86 9.28
CA PHE A 135 1.31 9.52 8.96
C PHE A 135 2.28 10.19 9.94
N SER A 136 2.14 11.49 10.13
CA SER A 136 3.02 12.28 11.00
C SER A 136 2.90 11.86 12.46
N TYR A 137 1.68 11.63 12.94
CA TYR A 137 1.39 11.16 14.28
C TYR A 137 1.97 9.77 14.54
N LEU A 138 1.80 8.81 13.64
CA LEU A 138 2.32 7.46 13.79
C LEU A 138 3.85 7.41 13.69
N LEU A 139 4.44 8.21 12.81
CA LEU A 139 5.89 8.23 12.62
C LEU A 139 6.61 8.91 13.79
N ALA A 140 6.12 10.07 14.22
CA ALA A 140 6.74 10.96 15.20
C ALA A 140 6.02 11.00 16.57
N LYS A 141 5.24 9.97 16.87
CA LYS A 141 4.45 9.84 18.11
C LYS A 141 5.27 10.23 19.35
N PRO A 142 4.78 11.14 20.21
CA PRO A 142 5.49 11.54 21.42
C PRO A 142 5.70 10.32 22.31
N SER A 143 6.93 10.11 22.75
CA SER A 143 7.30 8.97 23.58
C SER A 143 6.69 9.11 24.98
N LYS A 144 5.45 8.65 25.16
CA LYS A 144 5.21 7.63 26.18
C LYS A 144 5.36 6.32 25.44
N LYS A 145 6.22 5.41 25.93
CA LYS A 145 6.42 4.05 25.38
C LYS A 145 5.11 3.24 25.39
N LYS A 146 4.12 3.61 24.58
CA LYS A 146 3.12 2.69 24.06
C LYS A 146 3.54 2.42 22.63
N LYS A 147 4.51 1.51 22.52
CA LYS A 147 4.71 0.72 21.30
C LYS A 147 3.31 0.32 20.83
N ILE A 148 2.96 0.63 19.58
CA ILE A 148 1.70 0.12 19.03
C ILE A 148 1.91 -1.39 18.95
N LYS A 149 1.42 -2.08 19.97
CA LYS A 149 1.71 -3.49 20.26
C LYS A 149 1.50 -4.33 18.99
N LEU A 150 0.44 -4.04 18.26
CA LEU A 150 0.11 -4.67 16.98
C LEU A 150 1.20 -4.53 15.89
N ILE A 151 1.73 -3.35 15.62
CA ILE A 151 2.69 -3.15 14.51
C ILE A 151 4.04 -3.78 14.83
N GLU A 152 4.47 -3.68 16.09
CA GLU A 152 5.79 -4.19 16.48
C GLU A 152 5.78 -5.72 16.65
N GLU A 153 4.68 -6.27 17.17
CA GLU A 153 4.47 -7.73 17.25
C GLU A 153 4.32 -8.38 15.88
N ASN A 154 3.75 -7.66 14.90
CA ASN A 154 3.44 -8.23 13.58
C ASN A 154 4.26 -7.60 12.44
N LYS A 155 5.45 -7.05 12.75
CA LYS A 155 6.25 -6.28 11.77
C LYS A 155 6.65 -7.11 10.54
N HIS A 156 6.95 -8.39 10.72
CA HIS A 156 7.38 -9.27 9.63
C HIS A 156 6.21 -9.67 8.74
N GLU A 157 5.05 -9.83 9.35
CA GLU A 157 3.77 -10.09 8.71
C GLU A 157 3.36 -8.88 7.86
N PHE A 158 3.56 -7.66 8.37
CA PHE A 158 3.40 -6.45 7.58
C PHE A 158 4.36 -6.37 6.39
N VAL A 159 5.62 -6.79 6.55
CA VAL A 159 6.55 -6.87 5.40
C VAL A 159 6.05 -7.87 4.35
N SER A 160 5.67 -9.08 4.77
CA SER A 160 5.15 -10.12 3.86
C SER A 160 3.91 -9.64 3.10
N THR A 161 2.99 -8.93 3.76
CA THR A 161 1.78 -8.39 3.12
C THR A 161 2.06 -7.27 2.12
N ILE A 162 2.98 -6.35 2.43
CA ILE A 162 3.40 -5.31 1.49
C ILE A 162 4.03 -5.94 0.25
N VAL A 163 4.90 -6.93 0.43
CA VAL A 163 5.52 -7.63 -0.70
C VAL A 163 4.49 -8.41 -1.51
N CYS A 164 3.54 -9.08 -0.86
CA CYS A 164 2.44 -9.75 -1.54
C CYS A 164 1.64 -8.79 -2.42
N MET A 165 1.27 -7.62 -1.90
CA MET A 165 0.56 -6.59 -2.67
C MET A 165 1.34 -6.15 -3.90
N VAL A 166 2.65 -5.87 -3.76
CA VAL A 166 3.50 -5.47 -4.89
C VAL A 166 3.60 -6.58 -5.93
N LEU A 167 3.85 -7.82 -5.49
CA LEU A 167 3.97 -8.96 -6.40
C LEU A 167 2.66 -9.25 -7.13
N PHE A 168 1.52 -9.13 -6.46
CA PHE A 168 0.20 -9.31 -7.06
C PHE A 168 -0.05 -8.27 -8.17
N SER A 169 0.22 -6.99 -7.91
CA SER A 169 0.08 -5.93 -8.92
C SER A 169 1.04 -6.15 -10.10
N LEU A 170 2.30 -6.54 -9.82
CA LEU A 170 3.27 -6.85 -10.88
C LEU A 170 2.85 -8.04 -11.74
N SER A 171 2.29 -9.09 -11.14
CA SER A 171 1.75 -10.24 -11.89
C SER A 171 0.67 -9.82 -12.87
N GLY A 172 -0.26 -8.95 -12.46
CA GLY A 172 -1.31 -8.41 -13.33
C GLY A 172 -0.73 -7.63 -14.51
N ILE A 173 0.27 -6.78 -14.26
CA ILE A 173 0.94 -5.99 -15.31
C ILE A 173 1.68 -6.92 -16.29
N VAL A 174 2.45 -7.88 -15.78
CA VAL A 174 3.18 -8.85 -16.62
C VAL A 174 2.21 -9.65 -17.48
N LEU A 175 1.09 -10.09 -16.91
CA LEU A 175 0.06 -10.84 -17.64
C LEU A 175 -0.59 -10.00 -18.74
N ALA A 176 -0.91 -8.73 -18.46
CA ALA A 176 -1.45 -7.80 -19.45
C ALA A 176 -0.48 -7.59 -20.62
N LEU A 177 0.81 -7.39 -20.32
CA LEU A 177 1.87 -7.21 -21.33
C LEU A 177 2.06 -8.45 -22.20
N ILE A 178 2.10 -9.66 -21.61
CA ILE A 178 2.24 -10.92 -22.35
C ILE A 178 1.06 -11.14 -23.30
N ARG A 179 -0.14 -10.74 -22.90
CA ARG A 179 -1.36 -10.95 -23.69
C ARG A 179 -1.68 -9.83 -24.67
N GLY A 180 -0.97 -8.70 -24.60
CA GLY A 180 -1.31 -7.51 -25.38
C GLY A 180 -2.69 -6.95 -25.02
N ILE A 181 -3.16 -7.22 -23.80
CA ILE A 181 -4.44 -6.71 -23.31
C ILE A 181 -4.22 -5.28 -22.81
N SER A 182 -5.16 -4.37 -23.10
CA SER A 182 -5.13 -3.04 -22.50
C SER A 182 -5.22 -3.20 -20.99
N ILE A 183 -4.26 -2.65 -20.26
CA ILE A 183 -4.20 -2.83 -18.81
C ILE A 183 -5.50 -2.32 -18.16
N GLU A 184 -6.18 -1.36 -18.80
CA GLU A 184 -7.52 -0.82 -18.50
C GLU A 184 -8.61 -1.87 -18.28
N SER A 185 -8.51 -3.03 -18.93
CA SER A 185 -9.52 -4.09 -18.81
C SER A 185 -9.51 -4.80 -17.45
N SER A 186 -8.50 -4.55 -16.60
CA SER A 186 -8.38 -5.12 -15.24
C SER A 186 -8.94 -4.22 -14.14
N ILE A 187 -9.37 -3.01 -14.48
CA ILE A 187 -9.24 -1.89 -13.54
C ILE A 187 -10.60 -1.32 -13.09
N GLY A 188 -11.66 -1.54 -13.86
CA GLY A 188 -13.04 -1.38 -13.38
C GLY A 188 -13.53 -2.57 -12.55
N ASP A 189 -12.70 -3.61 -12.39
CA ASP A 189 -13.13 -4.87 -11.81
C ASP A 189 -12.97 -4.86 -10.27
N ILE A 190 -14.03 -4.44 -9.59
CA ILE A 190 -14.13 -4.46 -8.12
C ILE A 190 -13.86 -5.86 -7.56
N GLY A 191 -14.25 -6.92 -8.27
CA GLY A 191 -14.01 -8.29 -7.82
C GLY A 191 -12.54 -8.67 -7.88
N ALA A 192 -11.79 -8.21 -8.89
CA ALA A 192 -10.34 -8.39 -8.96
C ALA A 192 -9.60 -7.70 -7.80
N PHE A 193 -10.03 -6.49 -7.41
CA PHE A 193 -9.52 -5.82 -6.19
C PHE A 193 -9.88 -6.58 -4.92
N GLY A 194 -11.09 -7.14 -4.84
CA GLY A 194 -11.51 -8.02 -3.75
C GLY A 194 -10.62 -9.24 -3.62
N VAL A 195 -10.27 -9.90 -4.73
CA VAL A 195 -9.34 -11.04 -4.77
C VAL A 195 -7.96 -10.64 -4.26
N MET A 196 -7.41 -9.51 -4.70
CA MET A 196 -6.13 -8.99 -4.20
C MET A 196 -6.18 -8.72 -2.68
N PHE A 197 -7.27 -8.11 -2.20
CA PHE A 197 -7.42 -7.80 -0.77
C PHE A 197 -7.49 -9.07 0.08
N ILE A 198 -8.23 -10.09 -0.37
CA ILE A 198 -8.28 -11.42 0.26
C ILE A 198 -6.88 -12.04 0.31
N ALA A 199 -6.12 -11.98 -0.80
CA ALA A 199 -4.75 -12.49 -0.84
C ALA A 199 -3.83 -11.78 0.15
N VAL A 200 -3.90 -10.45 0.25
CA VAL A 200 -3.09 -9.63 1.17
C VAL A 200 -3.43 -9.95 2.63
N ILE A 201 -4.72 -9.94 3.00
CA ILE A 201 -5.15 -10.26 4.37
C ILE A 201 -4.77 -11.70 4.73
N SER A 202 -5.02 -12.65 3.85
CA SER A 202 -4.69 -14.05 4.10
C SER A 202 -3.19 -14.25 4.26
N THR A 203 -2.36 -13.53 3.49
CA THR A 203 -0.90 -13.53 3.62
C THR A 203 -0.45 -13.05 5.01
N PHE A 204 -1.11 -12.05 5.60
CA PHE A 204 -0.83 -11.61 6.96
C PHE A 204 -0.96 -12.78 7.95
N PHE A 205 -2.09 -13.48 7.90
CA PHE A 205 -2.37 -14.59 8.79
C PHE A 205 -1.46 -15.79 8.52
N ILE A 206 -1.22 -16.14 7.25
CA ILE A 206 -0.26 -17.20 6.88
C ILE A 206 1.12 -16.89 7.47
N SER A 207 1.62 -15.66 7.30
CA SER A 207 2.89 -15.22 7.87
C SER A 207 2.89 -15.30 9.40
N LYS A 208 1.78 -14.95 10.05
CA LYS A 208 1.62 -14.96 11.52
C LYS A 208 1.55 -16.37 12.11
N TYR A 209 0.92 -17.32 11.40
CA TYR A 209 0.72 -18.68 11.88
C TYR A 209 1.85 -19.63 11.47
N TYR A 210 2.62 -19.32 10.43
CA TYR A 210 3.75 -20.14 9.99
C TYR A 210 4.75 -20.53 11.10
N PRO A 211 5.14 -19.63 12.04
CA PRO A 211 5.99 -20.00 13.18
C PRO A 211 5.37 -21.00 14.15
N LYS A 212 4.03 -21.00 14.26
CA LYS A 212 3.27 -21.85 15.20
C LYS A 212 3.04 -23.27 14.66
N MET A 213 3.27 -23.49 13.37
CA MET A 213 3.12 -24.80 12.75
C MET A 213 4.25 -25.74 13.15
N LYS A 214 3.91 -26.83 13.85
CA LYS A 214 4.83 -27.90 14.25
C LYS A 214 5.04 -28.98 13.17
N SER A 215 4.19 -29.00 12.15
CA SER A 215 4.25 -30.01 11.08
C SER A 215 5.53 -29.90 10.25
N LYS A 216 6.11 -31.05 9.88
CA LYS A 216 7.22 -31.14 8.93
C LYS A 216 6.86 -30.65 7.53
N PHE A 217 5.57 -30.63 7.18
CA PHE A 217 5.04 -30.20 5.89
C PHE A 217 4.63 -28.73 5.83
N LYS A 218 4.92 -27.93 6.87
CA LYS A 218 4.49 -26.52 6.93
C LYS A 218 4.92 -25.68 5.72
N ASP A 219 6.10 -25.95 5.15
CA ASP A 219 6.58 -25.22 3.97
C ASP A 219 5.70 -25.52 2.75
N ILE A 220 5.32 -26.79 2.56
CA ILE A 220 4.42 -27.21 1.48
C ILE A 220 3.04 -26.60 1.68
N ILE A 221 2.51 -26.62 2.91
CA ILE A 221 1.20 -26.03 3.23
C ILE A 221 1.19 -24.53 2.91
N VAL A 222 2.24 -23.80 3.29
CA VAL A 222 2.34 -22.36 3.00
C VAL A 222 2.49 -22.10 1.51
N ILE A 223 3.36 -22.84 0.80
CA ILE A 223 3.50 -22.68 -0.66
C ILE A 223 2.17 -22.95 -1.35
N ALA A 224 1.48 -24.04 -1.00
CA ALA A 224 0.18 -24.37 -1.58
C ALA A 224 -0.88 -23.30 -1.27
N SER A 225 -0.91 -22.78 -0.05
CA SER A 225 -1.84 -21.71 0.35
C SER A 225 -1.56 -20.40 -0.40
N LEU A 226 -0.29 -20.01 -0.51
CA LEU A 226 0.10 -18.81 -1.25
C LEU A 226 -0.15 -18.97 -2.75
N TYR A 227 0.14 -20.14 -3.33
CA TYR A 227 -0.15 -20.43 -4.73
C TYR A 227 -1.65 -20.40 -5.00
N PHE A 228 -2.45 -20.94 -4.07
CA PHE A 228 -3.90 -20.82 -4.16
C PHE A 228 -4.33 -19.36 -4.21
N LEU A 229 -3.84 -18.51 -3.30
CA LEU A 229 -4.24 -17.11 -3.22
C LEU A 229 -3.73 -16.24 -4.38
N LEU A 230 -2.51 -16.48 -4.86
CA LEU A 230 -1.87 -15.65 -5.88
C LEU A 230 -2.13 -16.14 -7.30
N ALA A 231 -2.36 -17.43 -7.50
CA ALA A 231 -2.47 -18.04 -8.82
C ALA A 231 -3.87 -18.61 -9.08
N ILE A 232 -4.33 -19.53 -8.23
CA ILE A 232 -5.60 -20.25 -8.46
C ILE A 232 -6.81 -19.33 -8.26
N LEU A 233 -6.82 -18.55 -7.18
CA LEU A 233 -7.94 -17.68 -6.85
C LEU A 233 -8.17 -16.59 -7.92
N PRO A 234 -7.13 -15.86 -8.40
CA PRO A 234 -7.29 -14.96 -9.54
C PRO A 234 -7.68 -15.69 -10.82
N TYR A 235 -7.14 -16.89 -11.08
CA TYR A 235 -7.51 -17.68 -12.25
C TYR A 235 -8.99 -18.10 -12.22
N LEU A 236 -9.48 -18.61 -11.09
CA LEU A 236 -10.89 -18.98 -10.90
C LEU A 236 -11.79 -17.76 -11.04
N TYR A 237 -11.38 -16.65 -10.45
CA TYR A 237 -12.10 -15.39 -10.58
C TYR A 237 -12.22 -14.97 -12.05
N ASN A 238 -11.10 -14.98 -12.78
CA ASN A 238 -11.07 -14.63 -14.20
C ASN A 238 -11.89 -15.59 -15.06
N LEU A 239 -11.94 -16.88 -14.69
CA LEU A 239 -12.74 -17.91 -15.36
C LEU A 239 -14.24 -17.69 -15.15
N ILE A 240 -14.66 -17.41 -13.91
CA ILE A 240 -16.08 -17.22 -13.54
C ILE A 240 -16.62 -15.94 -14.15
N THR A 241 -15.83 -14.86 -14.12
CA THR A 241 -16.23 -13.54 -14.64
C THR A 241 -15.99 -13.39 -16.14
N ASN A 242 -15.38 -14.40 -16.77
CA ASN A 242 -14.92 -14.37 -18.15
C ASN A 242 -14.13 -13.09 -18.47
N SER A 243 -13.25 -12.70 -17.55
CA SER A 243 -12.43 -11.50 -17.71
C SER A 243 -11.45 -11.66 -18.88
N PRO A 244 -10.91 -10.55 -19.41
CA PRO A 244 -9.83 -10.60 -20.41
C PRO A 244 -8.59 -11.36 -19.93
N PHE A 245 -8.41 -11.51 -18.62
CA PHE A 245 -7.34 -12.27 -17.97
C PHE A 245 -7.68 -13.75 -17.78
N ASN A 246 -8.76 -14.26 -18.39
CA ASN A 246 -9.14 -15.68 -18.38
C ASN A 246 -8.15 -16.51 -19.21
N THR A 247 -6.99 -16.76 -18.63
CA THR A 247 -5.93 -17.54 -19.25
C THR A 247 -5.17 -18.34 -18.21
N TRP A 248 -4.78 -19.55 -18.60
CA TRP A 248 -3.93 -20.44 -17.81
C TRP A 248 -2.56 -19.81 -17.50
N LEU A 249 -2.13 -18.79 -18.25
CA LEU A 249 -0.90 -18.03 -17.96
C LEU A 249 -0.92 -17.37 -16.58
N THR A 250 -2.11 -17.07 -16.03
CA THR A 250 -2.27 -16.58 -14.65
C THR A 250 -1.66 -17.54 -13.64
N LEU A 251 -1.75 -18.85 -13.90
CA LEU A 251 -1.17 -19.88 -13.05
C LEU A 251 0.36 -19.86 -13.12
N LEU A 252 0.91 -19.75 -14.32
CA LEU A 252 2.36 -19.71 -14.54
C LEU A 252 3.02 -18.45 -13.98
N VAL A 253 2.50 -17.26 -14.31
CA VAL A 253 3.10 -15.98 -13.92
C VAL A 253 3.22 -15.88 -12.40
N ASN A 254 2.30 -16.48 -11.65
CA ASN A 254 2.26 -16.43 -10.20
C ASN A 254 3.14 -17.48 -9.47
N ILE A 255 3.85 -18.35 -10.20
CA ILE A 255 4.85 -19.26 -9.60
C ILE A 255 5.98 -18.47 -8.94
N ILE A 256 6.52 -17.45 -9.61
CA ILE A 256 7.62 -16.61 -9.12
C ILE A 256 7.19 -15.80 -7.88
N PRO A 257 6.10 -15.00 -7.92
CA PRO A 257 5.50 -14.34 -6.76
C PRO A 257 5.34 -15.24 -5.54
N THR A 258 4.80 -16.44 -5.75
CA THR A 258 4.59 -17.43 -4.68
C THR A 258 5.90 -17.85 -4.04
N GLY A 259 6.92 -18.18 -4.85
CA GLY A 259 8.23 -18.58 -4.38
C GLY A 259 8.95 -17.46 -3.60
N VAL A 260 8.90 -16.23 -4.11
CA VAL A 260 9.48 -15.05 -3.45
C VAL A 260 8.81 -14.80 -2.10
N LEU A 261 7.48 -14.83 -2.06
CA LEU A 261 6.73 -14.57 -0.83
C LEU A 261 6.97 -15.65 0.23
N TRP A 262 7.00 -16.93 -0.18
CA TRP A 262 7.38 -18.03 0.71
C TRP A 262 8.79 -17.84 1.28
N PHE A 263 9.77 -17.48 0.43
CA PHE A 263 11.14 -17.26 0.86
C PHE A 263 11.25 -16.15 1.90
N ILE A 264 10.49 -15.07 1.74
CA ILE A 264 10.42 -13.95 2.69
C ILE A 264 9.83 -14.39 4.03
N ILE A 265 8.69 -15.10 4.02
CA ILE A 265 8.07 -15.62 5.24
C ILE A 265 9.02 -16.56 5.99
N LYS A 266 9.68 -17.47 5.27
CA LYS A 266 10.65 -18.42 5.84
C LYS A 266 11.89 -17.72 6.41
N SER A 267 12.41 -16.70 5.70
CA SER A 267 13.55 -15.91 6.15
C SER A 267 13.22 -15.11 7.40
N ASN A 268 12.05 -14.45 7.43
CA ASN A 268 11.55 -13.73 8.60
C ASN A 268 11.44 -14.64 9.84
N TYR A 269 10.97 -15.87 9.67
CA TYR A 269 10.92 -16.86 10.75
C TYR A 269 12.30 -17.27 11.26
N LYS A 270 13.26 -17.55 10.37
CA LYS A 270 14.64 -17.91 10.77
C LYS A 270 15.31 -16.81 11.59
N ILE A 271 15.14 -15.56 11.16
CA ILE A 271 15.67 -14.38 11.85
C ILE A 271 15.10 -14.31 13.27
N ASN A 272 13.77 -14.39 13.44
CA ASN A 272 13.14 -14.37 14.76
C ASN A 272 13.57 -15.53 15.66
N LYS A 273 13.75 -16.73 15.11
CA LYS A 273 14.21 -17.90 15.88
C LYS A 273 15.66 -17.75 16.37
N GLN A 274 16.55 -17.13 15.60
CA GLN A 274 17.92 -16.85 16.03
C GLN A 274 17.98 -15.80 17.14
N PHE A 275 17.20 -14.72 17.03
CA PHE A 275 17.11 -13.69 18.08
C PHE A 275 16.58 -14.27 19.41
N ASN A 276 15.57 -15.14 19.38
CA ASN A 276 15.01 -15.73 20.60
C ASN A 276 15.88 -16.85 21.23
N LYS A 277 16.95 -17.30 20.56
CA LYS A 277 17.93 -18.25 21.13
C LYS A 277 19.13 -17.57 21.79
N GLN A 278 19.29 -16.26 21.60
CA GLN A 278 20.40 -15.47 22.14
C GLN A 278 20.02 -14.65 23.38
N CYS A 279 18.75 -14.72 23.81
CA CYS A 279 18.23 -14.20 25.07
C CYS A 279 17.85 -15.38 25.97
#